data_AF-A0A524ER15-F1
#
_entry.id   AF-A0A524ER15-F1
#
_cell.length_a   1.000
_cell.length_b   1.000
_cell.length_c   1.000
_cell.angle_alpha   90.00
_cell.angle_beta   90.00
_cell.angle_gamma   90.00
#
_symmetry.space_group_name_H-M   'P 1'
#
loop_
_entity.id
_entity.type
_entity.pdbx_description
1 polymer ?
#
loop_
_entity_poly.entity_id
_entity_poly.type
_entity_poly.pdbx_seq_one_letter_code
_entity_poly.pdbx_strand_id
1 'polypeptide(L)'
;MAIFRADHYLIAEFEKVSDVRKTGQDVLEALQKVSELKDLAMVFKRMEGKQWTEIVGRIDIPEGSKAFWAMIKREVTDREPYNLFIRLDRNAEGETIEDARAEVKKWVETEIAPKIESKTNVKMIKAVEPQEVFMPKLD
;
A
#
# COMPACT_ATOMS: atom_id res chain seq x y z
N MET A 1 -5.14 26.00 -7.29
CA MET A 1 -4.13 24.93 -7.46
C MET A 1 -4.69 23.93 -8.46
N ALA A 2 -3.81 23.23 -9.19
CA ALA A 2 -4.25 22.19 -10.11
C ALA A 2 -4.42 20.87 -9.35
N ILE A 3 -5.32 20.00 -9.81
CA ILE A 3 -5.49 18.65 -9.27
C ILE A 3 -4.69 17.70 -10.15
N PHE A 4 -3.73 17.01 -9.54
CA PHE A 4 -2.90 16.02 -10.22
C PHE A 4 -3.26 14.61 -9.78
N ARG A 5 -3.12 13.64 -10.69
CA ARG A 5 -3.09 12.23 -10.33
C ARG A 5 -1.70 11.92 -9.74
N ALA A 6 -1.67 11.58 -8.46
CA ALA A 6 -0.46 11.46 -7.66
C ALA A 6 -0.38 10.08 -6.99
N ASP A 7 -0.60 9.03 -7.78
CA ASP A 7 -0.59 7.64 -7.31
C ASP A 7 0.72 7.29 -6.59
N HIS A 8 0.60 6.59 -5.46
CA HIS A 8 1.74 6.13 -4.68
C HIS A 8 1.57 4.68 -4.27
N TYR A 9 2.70 4.02 -4.07
CA TYR A 9 2.75 2.68 -3.52
C TYR A 9 3.36 2.69 -2.12
N LEU A 10 2.96 1.72 -1.31
CA LEU A 10 3.60 1.41 -0.04
C LEU A 10 4.04 -0.04 -0.09
N ILE A 11 5.32 -0.30 0.17
CA ILE A 11 5.79 -1.68 0.30
C ILE A 11 6.35 -1.91 1.69
N ALA A 12 6.15 -3.12 2.22
CA ALA A 12 6.73 -3.52 3.48
C ALA A 12 7.23 -4.97 3.47
N GLU A 13 8.39 -5.18 4.07
CA GLU A 13 8.93 -6.49 4.44
C GLU A 13 8.64 -6.72 5.93
N PHE A 14 8.03 -7.86 6.25
CA PHE A 14 7.76 -8.25 7.63
C PHE A 14 8.86 -9.17 8.15
N GLU A 15 9.13 -9.14 9.46
CA GLU A 15 10.13 -10.04 10.06
C GLU A 15 9.81 -11.52 9.82
N LYS A 16 8.51 -11.86 9.89
CA LYS A 16 8.01 -13.22 9.67
C LYS A 16 6.55 -13.23 9.28
N VAL A 17 6.20 -13.99 8.23
CA VAL A 17 4.82 -14.24 7.83
C VAL A 17 4.49 -15.73 7.98
N SER A 18 4.06 -16.13 9.17
CA SER A 18 3.64 -17.51 9.44
C SER A 18 2.26 -17.82 8.85
N ASP A 19 1.33 -16.87 8.90
CA ASP A 19 -0.04 -17.02 8.39
C ASP A 19 -0.46 -15.76 7.63
N VAL A 20 -0.62 -15.89 6.32
CA VAL A 20 -0.95 -14.78 5.42
C VAL A 20 -2.36 -14.23 5.67
N ARG A 21 -3.30 -15.06 6.16
CA ARG A 21 -4.64 -14.59 6.53
C ARG A 21 -4.59 -13.74 7.79
N LYS A 22 -3.88 -14.22 8.81
CA LYS A 22 -3.72 -13.48 10.06
C LYS A 22 -3.01 -12.14 9.82
N THR A 23 -1.87 -12.15 9.12
CA THR A 23 -1.17 -10.91 8.76
C THR A 23 -2.05 -9.98 7.92
N GLY A 24 -2.84 -10.52 6.98
CA GLY A 24 -3.82 -9.74 6.23
C GLY A 24 -4.88 -9.09 7.12
N GLN A 25 -5.37 -9.80 8.16
CA GLN A 25 -6.31 -9.26 9.13
C GLN A 25 -5.69 -8.13 9.97
N ASP A 26 -4.45 -8.31 10.44
CA ASP A 26 -3.72 -7.28 11.20
C ASP A 26 -3.53 -6.00 10.34
N VAL A 27 -3.19 -6.17 9.06
CA VAL A 27 -3.08 -5.06 8.10
C VAL A 27 -4.45 -4.41 7.84
N LEU A 28 -5.51 -5.20 7.65
CA LEU A 28 -6.87 -4.67 7.49
C LEU A 28 -7.29 -3.82 8.69
N GLU A 29 -7.08 -4.30 9.92
CA GLU A 29 -7.38 -3.55 11.14
C GLU A 29 -6.58 -2.26 11.27
N ALA A 30 -5.33 -2.25 10.81
CA ALA A 30 -4.53 -1.04 10.74
C ALA A 30 -5.11 -0.03 9.74
N LEU A 31 -5.47 -0.49 8.54
CA LEU A 31 -6.00 0.35 7.46
C LEU A 31 -7.39 0.90 7.78
N GLN A 32 -8.22 0.16 8.53
CA GLN A 32 -9.53 0.64 8.99
C GLN A 32 -9.44 1.85 9.93
N LYS A 33 -8.27 2.14 10.50
CA LYS A 33 -8.02 3.35 11.30
C LYS A 33 -7.63 4.57 10.46
N VAL A 34 -7.44 4.42 9.14
CA VAL A 34 -7.20 5.53 8.22
C VAL A 34 -8.57 6.07 7.78
N SER A 35 -8.86 7.33 8.07
CA SER A 35 -10.21 7.88 7.90
C SER A 35 -10.67 7.93 6.45
N GLU A 36 -9.73 8.13 5.53
CA GLU A 36 -9.91 8.28 4.10
C GLU A 36 -10.10 6.91 3.41
N LEU A 37 -9.75 5.80 4.06
CA LEU A 37 -9.95 4.46 3.50
C LEU A 37 -11.34 3.95 3.86
N LYS A 38 -12.17 3.72 2.85
CA LYS A 38 -13.56 3.27 3.01
C LYS A 38 -13.79 1.94 2.32
N ASP A 39 -14.83 1.25 2.78
CA ASP A 39 -15.35 0.00 2.20
C ASP A 39 -14.26 -1.07 2.03
N LEU A 40 -13.34 -1.13 3.00
CA LEU A 40 -12.25 -2.09 3.01
C LEU A 40 -12.78 -3.51 3.19
N ALA A 41 -12.44 -4.40 2.27
CA ALA A 41 -12.80 -5.81 2.31
C ALA A 41 -11.57 -6.68 2.02
N MET A 42 -11.44 -7.77 2.77
CA MET A 42 -10.35 -8.72 2.62
C MET A 42 -10.80 -9.96 1.86
N VAL A 43 -9.98 -10.39 0.89
CA VAL A 43 -10.20 -11.59 0.09
C VAL A 43 -8.98 -12.47 0.16
N PHE A 44 -9.15 -13.73 0.53
CA PHE A 44 -8.06 -14.70 0.48
C PHE A 44 -8.03 -15.43 -0.86
N LYS A 45 -6.82 -15.59 -1.41
CA LYS A 45 -6.58 -16.25 -2.69
C LYS A 45 -5.55 -17.37 -2.51
N ARG A 46 -5.73 -18.44 -3.30
CA ARG A 46 -4.80 -19.57 -3.37
C ARG A 46 -4.75 -20.09 -4.79
N MET A 47 -3.56 -20.27 -5.33
CA MET A 47 -3.34 -20.82 -6.68
C MET A 47 -1.99 -21.52 -6.73
N GLU A 48 -1.93 -22.73 -7.30
CA GLU A 48 -0.68 -23.48 -7.53
C GLU A 48 0.27 -23.54 -6.32
N GLY A 49 -0.29 -23.81 -5.13
CA GLY A 49 0.48 -23.86 -3.88
C GLY A 49 0.82 -22.50 -3.26
N LYS A 50 0.67 -21.39 -4.01
CA LYS A 50 0.84 -20.02 -3.51
C LYS A 50 -0.42 -19.53 -2.82
N GLN A 51 -0.26 -18.69 -1.81
CA GLN A 51 -1.34 -18.11 -1.01
C GLN A 51 -1.07 -16.63 -0.78
N TRP A 52 -2.09 -15.81 -0.97
CA TRP A 52 -2.03 -14.39 -0.69
C TRP A 52 -3.38 -13.87 -0.20
N THR A 53 -3.33 -12.74 0.49
CA THR A 53 -4.50 -11.99 0.92
C THR A 53 -4.52 -10.68 0.15
N GLU A 54 -5.69 -10.32 -0.38
CA GLU A 54 -5.92 -9.02 -0.99
C GLU A 54 -6.83 -8.20 -0.07
N ILE A 55 -6.60 -6.90 0.00
CA ILE A 55 -7.52 -5.95 0.60
C ILE A 55 -7.92 -4.96 -0.48
N VAL A 56 -9.21 -4.87 -0.76
CA VAL A 56 -9.79 -3.93 -1.72
C VAL A 56 -10.56 -2.86 -0.98
N GLY A 57 -10.66 -1.66 -1.55
CA GLY A 57 -11.53 -0.62 -1.05
C GLY A 57 -11.41 0.64 -1.88
N ARG A 58 -11.70 1.77 -1.26
CA ARG A 58 -11.58 3.08 -1.90
C ARG A 58 -10.94 4.12 -0.99
N ILE A 59 -10.35 5.12 -1.63
CA ILE A 59 -9.83 6.33 -1.00
C ILE A 59 -10.89 7.42 -1.22
N ASP A 60 -11.53 7.86 -0.14
CA ASP A 60 -12.59 8.85 -0.14
C ASP A 60 -12.02 10.21 0.31
N ILE A 61 -11.85 11.11 -0.66
CA ILE A 61 -11.20 12.41 -0.52
C ILE A 61 -11.98 13.49 -1.29
N PRO A 62 -11.82 14.79 -0.98
CA PRO A 62 -12.56 15.88 -1.62
C PRO A 62 -12.49 15.89 -3.17
N GLU A 63 -11.36 15.45 -3.73
CA GLU A 63 -11.09 15.39 -5.17
C GLU A 63 -11.76 14.19 -5.86
N GLY A 64 -12.54 13.42 -5.10
CA GLY A 64 -13.35 12.29 -5.55
C GLY A 64 -12.78 10.93 -5.15
N SER A 65 -13.67 9.94 -5.08
CA SER A 65 -13.32 8.57 -4.70
C SER A 65 -12.37 7.92 -5.71
N LYS A 66 -11.31 7.28 -5.21
CA LYS A 66 -10.33 6.53 -6.00
C LYS A 66 -10.10 5.11 -5.48
N ALA A 67 -9.34 4.30 -6.20
CA ALA A 67 -9.15 2.89 -5.84
C ALA A 67 -8.07 2.70 -4.78
N PHE A 68 -8.32 1.78 -3.87
CA PHE A 68 -7.35 1.25 -2.92
C PHE A 68 -7.20 -0.25 -3.15
N TRP A 69 -5.95 -0.73 -3.18
CA TRP A 69 -5.67 -2.16 -3.23
C TRP A 69 -4.41 -2.51 -2.46
N ALA A 70 -4.45 -3.59 -1.70
CA ALA A 70 -3.27 -4.17 -1.07
C ALA A 70 -3.18 -5.67 -1.34
N MET A 71 -1.96 -6.18 -1.41
CA MET A 71 -1.63 -7.59 -1.48
C MET A 71 -0.63 -7.95 -0.37
N ILE A 72 -0.92 -9.03 0.34
CA ILE A 72 -0.09 -9.62 1.37
C ILE A 72 0.25 -11.04 0.95
N LYS A 73 1.54 -11.34 0.83
CA LYS A 73 2.07 -12.65 0.47
C LYS A 73 3.19 -13.08 1.42
N ARG A 74 3.45 -14.39 1.49
CA ARG A 74 4.53 -14.93 2.32
C ARG A 74 5.88 -14.80 1.63
N GLU A 75 5.95 -15.10 0.35
CA GLU A 75 7.21 -15.23 -0.38
C GLU A 75 7.74 -13.86 -0.84
N VAL A 76 8.97 -13.55 -0.42
CA VAL A 76 9.76 -12.45 -0.97
C VAL A 76 10.72 -12.99 -2.03
N THR A 77 10.97 -12.20 -3.06
CA THR A 77 11.93 -12.53 -4.13
C THR A 77 12.81 -11.32 -4.41
N ASP A 78 13.89 -11.47 -5.16
CA ASP A 78 14.74 -10.33 -5.55
C ASP A 78 13.95 -9.27 -6.34
N ARG A 79 12.94 -9.70 -7.11
CA ARG A 79 12.05 -8.80 -7.86
C ARG A 79 10.99 -8.15 -6.97
N GLU A 80 10.55 -8.84 -5.93
CA GLU A 80 9.51 -8.39 -5.01
C GLU A 80 10.00 -8.60 -3.57
N PRO A 81 10.93 -7.76 -3.09
CA PRO A 81 11.55 -7.90 -1.77
C PRO A 81 10.64 -7.34 -0.67
N TYR A 82 9.36 -7.72 -0.70
CA TYR A 82 8.32 -7.24 0.19
C TYR A 82 7.22 -8.30 0.37
N ASN A 83 6.61 -8.31 1.55
CA ASN A 83 5.45 -9.15 1.87
C ASN A 83 4.14 -8.41 1.59
N LEU A 84 4.13 -7.10 1.87
CA LEU A 84 2.99 -6.22 1.65
C LEU A 84 3.31 -5.27 0.50
N PHE A 85 2.35 -5.15 -0.40
CA PHE A 85 2.29 -4.11 -1.41
C PHE A 85 0.92 -3.43 -1.32
N ILE A 86 0.89 -2.10 -1.28
CA ILE A 86 -0.32 -1.29 -1.34
C ILE A 86 -0.19 -0.36 -2.53
N ARG A 87 -1.24 -0.30 -3.34
CA ARG A 87 -1.45 0.70 -4.37
C ARG A 87 -2.53 1.68 -3.94
N LEU A 88 -2.17 2.96 -3.94
CA LEU A 88 -3.02 4.08 -3.56
C LEU A 88 -3.20 4.96 -4.79
N ASP A 89 -4.31 4.76 -5.49
CA ASP A 89 -4.68 5.67 -6.58
C ASP A 89 -5.27 6.90 -5.93
N ARG A 90 -4.60 8.04 -5.96
CA ARG A 90 -5.05 9.25 -5.25
C ARG A 90 -4.76 10.49 -6.08
N ASN A 91 -5.69 11.44 -6.05
CA ASN A 91 -5.46 12.78 -6.52
C ASN A 91 -4.97 13.66 -5.35
N ALA A 92 -4.15 14.66 -5.66
CA ALA A 92 -3.77 15.70 -4.71
C ALA A 92 -3.69 17.05 -5.43
N GLU A 93 -3.91 18.12 -4.68
CA GLU A 93 -3.70 19.47 -5.14
C GLU A 93 -2.22 19.83 -5.08
N GLY A 94 -1.75 20.63 -6.04
CA GLY A 94 -0.37 21.11 -6.03
C GLY A 94 -0.19 22.30 -6.97
N GLU A 95 0.93 23.01 -6.80
CA GLU A 95 1.41 23.95 -7.83
C GLU A 95 2.02 23.17 -9.00
N THR A 96 2.73 22.07 -8.69
CA THR A 96 3.29 21.12 -9.66
C THR A 96 2.86 19.67 -9.35
N ILE A 97 3.13 18.74 -10.28
CA ILE A 97 2.88 17.32 -10.04
C ILE A 97 3.83 16.75 -8.97
N GLU A 98 5.03 17.28 -8.87
CA GLU A 98 6.03 16.94 -7.85
C GLU A 98 5.53 17.31 -6.45
N ASP A 99 4.92 18.50 -6.30
CA ASP A 99 4.33 18.92 -5.02
C ASP A 99 3.17 18.00 -4.61
N ALA A 100 2.26 17.71 -5.55
CA ALA A 100 1.14 16.81 -5.30
C ALA A 100 1.62 15.40 -4.92
N ARG A 101 2.68 14.90 -5.54
CA ARG A 101 3.29 13.60 -5.20
C ARG A 101 3.94 13.64 -3.83
N ALA A 102 4.68 14.69 -3.49
CA ALA A 102 5.28 14.85 -2.18
C ALA A 102 4.22 14.89 -1.06
N GLU A 103 3.07 15.52 -1.31
CA GLU A 103 1.94 15.51 -0.37
C GLU A 103 1.38 14.09 -0.15
N VAL A 104 1.10 13.36 -1.23
CA VAL A 104 0.60 11.99 -1.11
C VAL A 104 1.63 11.10 -0.41
N LYS A 105 2.90 11.19 -0.77
CA LYS A 105 3.98 10.46 -0.10
C LYS A 105 3.99 10.72 1.41
N LYS A 106 3.96 12.00 1.80
CA LYS A 106 3.91 12.41 3.20
C LYS A 106 2.71 11.81 3.92
N TRP A 107 1.53 11.88 3.31
CA TRP A 107 0.32 11.26 3.87
C TRP A 107 0.47 9.75 4.06
N VAL A 108 1.05 9.03 3.10
CA VAL A 108 1.33 7.60 3.25
C VAL A 108 2.28 7.33 4.42
N GLU A 109 3.35 8.11 4.53
CA GLU A 109 4.37 7.96 5.58
C GLU A 109 3.88 8.37 6.97
N THR A 110 2.97 9.34 7.09
CA THR A 110 2.49 9.82 8.40
C THR A 110 1.19 9.15 8.83
N GLU A 111 0.30 8.80 7.90
CA GLU A 111 -1.01 8.25 8.22
C GLU A 111 -1.08 6.73 8.04
N ILE A 112 -0.48 6.16 6.99
CA ILE A 112 -0.66 4.73 6.69
C ILE A 112 0.42 3.89 7.34
N ALA A 113 1.69 4.20 7.06
CA ALA A 113 2.83 3.40 7.52
C ALA A 113 2.84 3.18 9.05
N PRO A 114 2.63 4.21 9.91
CA PRO A 114 2.69 4.03 11.36
C PRO A 114 1.56 3.15 11.89
N LYS A 115 0.39 3.17 11.24
CA LYS A 115 -0.74 2.31 11.63
C LYS A 115 -0.41 0.84 11.36
N ILE A 116 0.25 0.54 10.25
CA ILE A 116 0.69 -0.81 9.90
C ILE A 116 1.81 -1.28 10.84
N GLU A 117 2.80 -0.43 11.11
CA GLU A 117 3.88 -0.71 12.06
C GLU A 117 3.33 -0.99 13.47
N SER A 118 2.26 -0.31 13.89
CA SER A 118 1.64 -0.54 15.20
C SER A 118 0.96 -1.91 15.36
N LYS A 119 0.71 -2.63 14.26
CA LYS A 119 -0.06 -3.89 14.23
C LYS A 119 0.74 -5.07 13.70
N THR A 120 1.88 -4.82 13.06
CA THR A 120 2.69 -5.85 12.40
C THR A 120 4.17 -5.67 12.73
N ASN A 121 4.92 -6.77 12.79
CA ASN A 121 6.38 -6.72 12.96
C ASN A 121 7.04 -6.43 11.62
N VAL A 122 7.29 -5.16 11.37
CA VAL A 122 7.87 -4.65 10.13
C VAL A 122 9.40 -4.62 10.24
N LYS A 123 10.08 -5.20 9.25
CA LYS A 123 11.52 -5.06 9.07
C LYS A 123 11.85 -3.82 8.25
N MET A 124 11.05 -3.53 7.22
CA MET A 124 11.18 -2.35 6.37
C MET A 124 9.82 -1.94 5.85
N ILE A 125 9.55 -0.65 5.79
CA ILE A 125 8.37 -0.07 5.16
C ILE A 125 8.78 1.21 4.44
N LYS A 126 8.27 1.42 3.22
CA LYS A 126 8.59 2.62 2.44
C LYS A 126 7.45 3.01 1.51
N ALA A 127 7.19 4.31 1.44
CA ALA A 127 6.39 4.91 0.39
C ALA A 127 7.29 5.11 -0.85
N VAL A 128 6.79 4.68 -2.00
CA VAL A 128 7.54 4.70 -3.26
C VAL A 128 6.62 5.11 -4.40
N GLU A 129 7.18 5.81 -5.37
CA GLU A 129 6.52 6.11 -6.63
C GLU A 129 6.47 4.85 -7.52
N PRO A 130 5.55 4.77 -8.49
CA PRO A 130 5.41 3.59 -9.34
C PRO A 130 6.69 3.12 -10.05
N GLN A 131 7.53 4.06 -10.46
CA GLN A 131 8.80 3.79 -11.14
C GLN A 131 9.88 3.19 -10.21
N GLU A 132 9.71 3.27 -8.89
CA GLU A 132 10.74 2.86 -7.92
C GLU A 132 10.57 1.41 -7.42
N VAL A 133 9.43 0.76 -7.69
CA VAL A 133 9.18 -0.62 -7.20
C VAL A 133 10.00 -1.65 -7.96
N PHE A 134 10.11 -1.51 -9.28
CA PHE A 134 10.98 -2.33 -10.12
C PHE A 134 11.16 -1.68 -11.49
N MET A 135 12.37 -1.21 -11.78
CA MET A 135 12.82 -0.94 -13.15
C MET A 135 13.74 -2.10 -13.56
N PRO A 136 13.34 -2.97 -14.51
CA PRO A 136 14.30 -3.90 -15.09
C PRO A 136 15.43 -3.07 -15.71
N LYS A 137 16.67 -3.39 -15.36
CA LYS A 137 17.81 -2.86 -16.11
C LYS A 137 17.69 -3.47 -17.51
N LEU A 138 17.59 -2.61 -18.53
CA LEU A 138 17.77 -3.03 -19.90
C LEU A 138 19.28 -3.23 -20.07
N ASP A 139 19.71 -4.48 -20.15
CA ASP A 139 21.04 -4.84 -20.66
C ASP A 139 21.04 -4.73 -22.19
#